data_AF-A0A2U3RPQ5-F1
#
_entry.id   AF-A0A2U3RPQ5-F1
#
_cell.length_a   1.000
_cell.length_b   1.000
_cell.length_c   1.000
_cell.angle_alpha   90.00
_cell.angle_beta   90.00
_cell.angle_gamma   90.00
#
_symmetry.space_group_name_H-M   'P 1'
#
loop_
_entity.id
_entity.type
_entity.pdbx_description
1 polymer ?
#
loop_
_entity_poly.entity_id
_entity_poly.type
_entity_poly.pdbx_seq_one_letter_code
_entity_poly.pdbx_strand_id
1 'polypeptide(L)'
;MSLQQSGIKGNIIASAGVMNFKNYSPFPGEKIIIAADNDGKISLTNNTVIKAVKILEMKEAITCIVKPQENGDFNNLLQTCCAQSIRDIIEPEITKLTKAVETTKLTQTENNKQNDITNVKEFV
;
A
#
# COMPACT_ATOMS: atom_id res chain seq x y z
N MET A 1 18.54 7.35 -0.76
CA MET A 1 17.14 6.94 -0.58
C MET A 1 16.42 8.00 0.23
N SER A 2 15.59 8.79 -0.42
CA SER A 2 15.03 10.02 0.15
C SER A 2 14.05 9.76 1.30
N LEU A 3 13.27 8.68 1.19
CA LEU A 3 12.33 8.20 2.22
C LEU A 3 13.05 7.76 3.52
N GLN A 4 14.21 7.12 3.40
CA GLN A 4 15.00 6.72 4.56
C GLN A 4 15.68 7.92 5.20
N GLN A 5 16.18 8.85 4.37
CA GLN A 5 16.78 10.09 4.83
C GLN A 5 15.79 11.02 5.52
N SER A 6 14.50 10.95 5.16
CA SER A 6 13.47 11.69 5.88
C SER A 6 13.08 11.09 7.22
N GLY A 7 13.68 9.96 7.63
CA GLY A 7 13.40 9.35 8.92
C GLY A 7 12.11 8.53 8.97
N ILE A 8 11.54 8.19 7.80
CA ILE A 8 10.43 7.23 7.74
C ILE A 8 10.93 5.88 8.24
N LYS A 9 10.31 5.40 9.32
CA LYS A 9 10.60 4.08 9.89
C LYS A 9 9.76 3.02 9.18
N GLY A 10 10.43 2.01 8.62
CA GLY A 10 9.77 0.90 7.96
C GLY A 10 10.75 0.10 7.09
N ASN A 11 10.27 -1.00 6.53
CA ASN A 11 11.02 -1.75 5.53
C ASN A 11 10.88 -1.05 4.17
N ILE A 12 11.84 -0.20 3.82
CA ILE A 12 11.79 0.58 2.58
C ILE A 12 12.44 -0.25 1.47
N ILE A 13 11.61 -0.72 0.53
CA ILE A 13 12.05 -1.48 -0.64
C ILE A 13 12.01 -0.55 -1.85
N ALA A 14 13.18 -0.25 -2.43
CA ALA A 14 13.27 0.46 -3.69
C ALA A 14 13.51 -0.55 -4.83
N SER A 15 12.75 -0.42 -5.91
CA SER A 15 12.91 -1.25 -7.10
C SER A 15 12.98 -0.36 -8.34
N ALA A 16 13.94 -0.64 -9.22
CA ALA A 16 14.01 -0.04 -10.55
C ALA A 16 12.89 -0.63 -11.42
N GLY A 17 11.68 -0.12 -11.24
CA GLY A 17 10.48 -0.61 -11.91
C GLY A 17 9.64 -1.56 -11.07
N VAL A 18 8.42 -1.73 -11.51
CA VAL A 18 7.27 -2.23 -10.76
C VAL A 18 7.17 -3.77 -10.84
N MET A 19 8.15 -4.41 -11.51
CA MET A 19 8.20 -5.86 -11.72
C MET A 19 8.46 -6.63 -10.41
N ASN A 20 9.05 -5.98 -9.39
CA ASN A 20 9.38 -6.61 -8.11
C ASN A 20 8.18 -6.92 -7.21
N PHE A 21 7.00 -6.30 -7.41
CA PHE A 21 5.82 -6.63 -6.58
C PHE A 21 5.30 -8.06 -6.82
N LYS A 22 5.59 -8.66 -7.98
CA LYS A 22 5.25 -10.07 -8.23
C LYS A 22 5.98 -11.01 -7.27
N ASN A 23 7.23 -10.68 -6.95
CA ASN A 23 8.09 -11.47 -6.07
C ASN A 23 7.89 -11.11 -4.59
N TYR A 24 7.32 -9.95 -4.29
CA TYR A 24 6.93 -9.60 -2.93
C TYR A 24 5.73 -10.43 -2.50
N SER A 25 5.87 -11.18 -1.41
CA SER A 25 4.80 -11.98 -0.81
C SER A 25 4.43 -11.36 0.53
N PRO A 26 3.52 -10.37 0.52
CA PRO A 26 3.06 -9.75 1.74
C PRO A 26 2.21 -10.70 2.58
N PHE A 27 2.12 -10.41 3.87
CA PHE A 27 1.19 -11.10 4.76
C PHE A 27 -0.19 -10.41 4.79
N PRO A 28 -1.28 -11.14 5.08
CA PRO A 28 -2.61 -10.54 5.23
C PRO A 28 -2.63 -9.42 6.28
N GLY A 29 -3.10 -8.24 5.89
CA GLY A 29 -3.10 -7.04 6.71
C GLY A 29 -1.76 -6.31 6.79
N GLU A 30 -0.76 -6.69 5.99
CA GLU A 30 0.47 -5.93 5.83
C GLU A 30 0.19 -4.55 5.23
N LYS A 31 0.74 -3.50 5.83
CA LYS A 31 0.59 -2.13 5.37
C LYS A 31 1.73 -1.79 4.43
N ILE A 32 1.41 -1.56 3.16
CA ILE A 32 2.41 -1.28 2.12
C ILE A 32 2.15 0.10 1.55
N ILE A 33 3.20 0.92 1.47
CA ILE A 33 3.13 2.23 0.87
C ILE A 33 3.92 2.22 -0.43
N ILE A 34 3.23 2.52 -1.53
CA ILE A 34 3.80 2.66 -2.86
C ILE A 34 4.08 4.13 -3.09
N ALA A 35 5.34 4.53 -2.95
CA ALA A 35 5.81 5.86 -3.31
C ALA A 35 6.00 5.94 -4.84
N ALA A 36 5.11 6.66 -5.52
CA ALA A 36 5.17 6.88 -6.96
C ALA A 36 5.58 8.33 -7.27
N ASP A 37 6.22 8.51 -8.41
CA ASP A 37 6.54 9.82 -8.99
C ASP A 37 5.27 10.52 -9.51
N ASN A 38 5.32 11.85 -9.49
CA ASN A 38 4.31 12.74 -10.03
C ASN A 38 4.86 13.51 -11.24
N ASP A 39 5.57 12.85 -12.17
CA ASP A 39 6.21 13.50 -13.34
C ASP A 39 5.21 13.94 -14.44
N GLY A 40 3.90 14.04 -14.15
CA GLY A 40 2.87 14.44 -15.13
C GLY A 40 2.71 13.53 -16.36
N LYS A 41 3.59 12.55 -16.59
CA LYS A 41 3.52 11.56 -17.66
C LYS A 41 2.50 10.48 -17.31
N ILE A 42 1.28 10.71 -17.74
CA ILE A 42 0.09 9.94 -17.36
C ILE A 42 0.08 8.47 -17.85
N SER A 43 0.87 8.05 -18.85
CA SER A 43 0.52 6.82 -19.59
C SER A 43 1.13 5.48 -19.12
N LEU A 44 2.30 5.46 -18.46
CA LEU A 44 2.99 4.19 -18.09
C LEU A 44 3.07 3.95 -16.58
N THR A 45 3.33 4.98 -15.78
CA THR A 45 3.48 4.86 -14.32
C THR A 45 2.16 4.45 -13.66
N ASN A 46 1.04 5.06 -14.05
CA ASN A 46 -0.26 4.79 -13.44
C ASN A 46 -0.73 3.35 -13.66
N ASN A 47 -0.63 2.82 -14.88
CA ASN A 47 -1.01 1.45 -15.18
C ASN A 47 -0.24 0.44 -14.32
N THR A 48 1.02 0.76 -14.06
CA THR A 48 1.89 -0.18 -13.38
C THR A 48 1.75 -0.08 -11.86
N VAL A 49 1.56 1.12 -11.31
CA VAL A 49 1.20 1.33 -9.90
C VAL A 49 -0.16 0.68 -9.59
N ILE A 50 -1.15 0.83 -10.47
CA ILE A 50 -2.47 0.20 -10.31
C ILE A 50 -2.34 -1.34 -10.34
N LYS A 51 -1.53 -1.89 -11.24
CA LYS A 51 -1.26 -3.35 -11.27
C LYS A 51 -0.59 -3.82 -9.98
N ALA A 52 0.35 -3.07 -9.43
CA ALA A 52 0.99 -3.40 -8.16
C ALA A 52 -0.02 -3.41 -7.01
N VAL A 53 -0.85 -2.37 -6.91
CA VAL A 53 -1.95 -2.31 -5.93
C VAL A 53 -2.83 -3.54 -6.03
N LYS A 54 -3.33 -3.87 -7.22
CA LYS A 54 -4.17 -5.06 -7.41
C LYS A 54 -3.51 -6.37 -6.97
N ILE A 55 -2.23 -6.56 -7.31
CA ILE A 55 -1.50 -7.78 -6.90
C ILE A 55 -1.38 -7.88 -5.38
N LEU A 56 -1.14 -6.76 -4.71
CA LEU A 56 -0.99 -6.70 -3.27
C LEU A 56 -2.35 -6.83 -2.56
N GLU A 57 -3.41 -6.20 -3.07
CA GLU A 57 -4.79 -6.36 -2.60
C GLU A 57 -5.27 -7.81 -2.75
N MET A 58 -4.93 -8.48 -3.86
CA MET A 58 -5.21 -9.92 -4.06
C MET A 58 -4.50 -10.81 -3.03
N LYS A 59 -3.41 -10.34 -2.43
CA LYS A 59 -2.68 -11.02 -1.35
C LYS A 59 -3.10 -10.54 0.05
N GLU A 60 -4.27 -9.89 0.14
CA GLU A 60 -4.84 -9.33 1.37
C GLU A 60 -3.95 -8.27 2.05
N ALA A 61 -3.03 -7.67 1.29
CA ALA A 61 -2.23 -6.56 1.77
C ALA A 61 -2.97 -5.23 1.60
N ILE A 62 -2.70 -4.31 2.51
CA ILE A 62 -3.34 -3.00 2.54
C ILE A 62 -2.36 -2.01 1.94
N THR A 63 -2.64 -1.58 0.71
CA THR A 63 -1.77 -0.68 -0.03
C THR A 63 -2.26 0.76 0.01
N CYS A 64 -1.33 1.72 0.15
CA CYS A 64 -1.59 3.13 -0.16
C CYS A 64 -0.59 3.63 -1.20
N ILE A 65 -1.07 4.43 -2.14
CA ILE A 65 -0.22 5.12 -3.10
C ILE A 65 0.05 6.53 -2.55
N VAL A 66 1.32 6.86 -2.36
CA VAL A 66 1.74 8.22 -2.02
C VAL A 66 2.47 8.85 -3.21
N LYS A 67 2.14 10.10 -3.49
CA LYS A 67 2.75 10.90 -4.55
C LYS A 67 3.18 12.25 -3.99
N PRO A 68 4.27 12.84 -4.49
CA PRO A 68 4.66 14.19 -4.12
C PRO A 68 3.59 15.20 -4.59
N GLN A 69 3.32 16.23 -3.78
CA GLN A 69 2.35 17.29 -4.13
C GLN A 69 2.81 18.10 -5.35
N GLU A 70 4.12 18.30 -5.49
CA GLU A 70 4.72 18.95 -6.65
C GLU A 70 5.04 17.94 -7.76
N ASN A 71 5.15 18.44 -8.99
CA ASN A 71 5.61 17.63 -10.11
C ASN A 71 7.06 17.21 -9.89
N GLY A 72 7.32 15.91 -9.96
CA GLY A 72 8.64 15.34 -9.73
C GLY A 72 8.58 14.08 -8.86
N ASP A 73 9.71 13.75 -8.25
CA ASP A 73 9.86 12.61 -7.36
C ASP A 73 10.16 13.04 -5.90
N PHE A 74 10.23 12.06 -5.00
CA PHE A 74 10.57 12.32 -3.59
C PHE A 74 12.03 12.76 -3.41
N ASN A 75 12.91 12.55 -4.38
CA ASN A 75 14.30 12.99 -4.31
C ASN A 75 14.42 14.49 -4.60
N ASN A 76 13.65 14.98 -5.58
CA ASN A 76 13.46 16.41 -5.83
C ASN A 76 12.89 17.10 -4.59
N LEU A 77 11.84 16.54 -3.98
CA LEU A 77 11.27 17.09 -2.74
C LEU A 77 12.28 17.15 -1.59
N LEU A 78 13.15 16.13 -1.46
CA LEU A 78 14.19 16.14 -0.43
C LEU A 78 15.20 17.28 -0.65
N GLN A 79 15.52 17.58 -1.91
CA GLN A 79 16.46 18.65 -2.26
C GLN A 79 15.86 20.04 -2.09
N THR A 80 14.57 20.23 -2.38
CA THR A 80 13.91 21.55 -2.33
C THR A 80 13.33 21.87 -0.95
N CYS A 81 12.59 20.94 -0.35
CA CYS A 81 11.79 21.19 0.86
C CYS A 81 12.25 20.38 2.08
N CYS A 82 13.42 19.73 1.98
CA CYS A 82 14.04 18.93 3.03
C CYS A 82 13.20 17.69 3.44
N ALA A 83 13.79 16.91 4.35
CA ALA A 83 13.21 15.68 4.88
C ALA A 83 11.79 15.85 5.45
N GLN A 84 11.50 17.01 6.05
CA GLN A 84 10.24 17.25 6.76
C GLN A 84 9.02 17.17 5.83
N SER A 85 9.10 17.74 4.63
CA SER A 85 7.97 17.70 3.68
C SER A 85 7.62 16.28 3.23
N ILE A 86 8.62 15.39 3.14
CA ILE A 86 8.36 13.97 2.84
C ILE A 86 7.60 13.30 4.00
N ARG A 87 7.94 13.64 5.25
CA ARG A 87 7.25 13.12 6.44
C ARG A 87 5.81 13.63 6.51
N ASP A 88 5.61 14.92 6.26
CA ASP A 88 4.29 15.54 6.30
C ASP A 88 3.33 14.95 5.26
N ILE A 89 3.85 14.38 4.16
CA ILE A 89 3.07 13.66 3.15
C ILE A 89 2.80 12.20 3.58
N ILE A 90 3.80 11.51 4.14
CA ILE A 90 3.74 10.05 4.35
C ILE A 90 3.18 9.66 5.72
N GLU A 91 3.54 10.38 6.79
CA GLU A 91 3.04 10.11 8.15
C GLU A 91 1.51 10.14 8.28
N PRO A 92 0.77 11.11 7.70
CA PRO A 92 -0.69 11.07 7.75
C PRO A 92 -1.27 9.88 6.98
N GLU A 93 -0.66 9.49 5.86
CA GLU A 93 -1.09 8.33 5.07
C GLU A 93 -0.82 7.00 5.81
N ILE A 94 0.31 6.86 6.50
CA ILE A 94 0.58 5.72 7.41
C ILE A 94 -0.49 5.65 8.51
N THR A 95 -0.82 6.79 9.11
CA THR A 95 -1.79 6.88 10.20
C THR A 95 -3.19 6.50 9.71
N LYS A 96 -3.58 6.99 8.53
CA LYS A 96 -4.86 6.70 7.88
C LYS A 96 -4.98 5.22 7.54
N LEU A 97 -3.94 4.62 6.96
CA LEU A 97 -3.89 3.19 6.70
C LEU A 97 -4.01 2.38 7.99
N THR A 98 -3.26 2.75 9.02
CA THR A 98 -3.27 2.05 10.31
C THR A 98 -4.66 2.01 10.94
N LYS A 99 -5.36 3.16 10.95
CA LYS A 99 -6.74 3.24 11.44
C LYS A 99 -7.70 2.41 10.58
N ALA A 100 -7.56 2.45 9.26
CA ALA A 100 -8.42 1.66 8.36
C ALA A 100 -8.25 0.15 8.56
N VAL A 101 -7.02 -0.33 8.80
CA VAL A 101 -6.74 -1.75 9.11
C VAL A 101 -7.44 -2.18 10.41
N GLU A 102 -7.41 -1.34 11.44
CA GLU A 102 -8.05 -1.63 12.73
C GLU A 102 -9.57 -1.75 12.60
N THR A 103 -10.20 -0.88 11.80
CA THR A 103 -11.65 -0.95 11.54
C THR A 103 -12.05 -2.18 10.71
N THR A 104 -11.18 -2.63 9.80
CA THR A 104 -11.49 -3.78 8.92
C THR A 104 -11.28 -5.13 9.62
N LYS A 105 -10.42 -5.20 10.66
CA LYS A 105 -10.31 -6.39 11.52
C LYS A 105 -11.56 -6.63 12.38
N LEU A 106 -12.32 -5.58 12.68
CA LEU A 106 -13.54 -5.70 13.48
C LEU A 106 -14.72 -6.30 12.70
N THR A 107 -14.76 -6.20 11.37
CA THR A 107 -15.85 -6.77 10.55
C THR A 107 -15.59 -8.21 10.07
N GLN A 108 -14.36 -8.71 10.18
CA GLN A 108 -14.05 -10.13 9.87
C GLN A 108 -14.27 -11.08 11.05
N THR A 109 -14.53 -10.58 12.27
CA THR A 109 -14.84 -11.46 13.41
C THR A 109 -16.33 -11.88 13.41
N GLU A 110 -17.22 -11.19 12.68
CA GLU A 110 -18.66 -11.51 12.67
C GLU A 110 -19.11 -12.37 11.48
N ASN A 111 -18.28 -12.59 10.45
CA ASN A 111 -18.70 -13.39 9.28
C ASN A 111 -18.22 -14.85 9.28
N ASN A 112 -17.48 -15.31 10.29
CA ASN A 112 -17.07 -16.72 10.41
C ASN A 112 -18.01 -17.58 11.28
N LYS A 113 -19.24 -17.14 11.53
CA LYS A 113 -20.22 -17.91 12.33
C LYS A 113 -21.51 -18.27 11.60
N GLN A 114 -21.47 -18.36 10.28
CA GLN A 114 -22.64 -18.79 9.49
C GLN A 114 -22.22 -19.61 8.27
N ASN A 115 -21.66 -20.81 8.47
CA ASN A 115 -21.63 -21.85 7.43
C ASN A 115 -21.53 -23.28 8.00
N ASP A 116 -22.00 -23.51 9.22
CA ASP A 116 -21.96 -24.83 9.87
C ASP A 116 -23.35 -25.28 10.35
N ILE A 117 -24.35 -25.15 9.47
CA ILE A 117 -25.66 -25.82 9.56
C ILE A 117 -26.14 -25.92 8.11
N THR A 118 -26.18 -27.08 7.44
CA THR A 118 -27.26 -28.05 7.61
C THR A 118 -26.88 -29.35 6.89
N ASN A 119 -26.81 -30.43 7.68
CA ASN A 119 -26.78 -31.80 7.20
C ASN A 119 -28.14 -32.17 6.55
N VAL A 120 -28.20 -33.34 5.92
CA VAL A 120 -29.39 -34.10 5.42
C VAL A 120 -30.08 -33.67 4.11
N LYS A 121 -29.91 -34.47 3.03
CA LYS A 121 -30.86 -35.57 2.68
C LYS A 121 -30.40 -36.42 1.49
N GLU A 122 -30.81 -37.69 1.57
CA GLU A 122 -30.57 -38.85 0.70
C GLU A 122 -30.87 -38.62 -0.79
N PHE A 123 -30.18 -39.39 -1.64
CA PHE A 123 -30.76 -39.88 -2.88
C PHE A 123 -30.69 -41.41 -2.86
N VAL A 124 -31.88 -42.00 -2.90
CA VAL A 124 -32.17 -43.43 -3.14
C VAL A 124 -31.79 -43.79 -4.58
#